data_AF-K1XCE9-F1
#
_entry.id   AF-K1XCE9-F1
#
_cell.length_a   1.000
_cell.length_b   1.000
_cell.length_c   1.000
_cell.angle_alpha   90.00
_cell.angle_beta   90.00
_cell.angle_gamma   90.00
#
_symmetry.space_group_name_H-M   'P 1'
#
loop_
_entity.id
_entity.type
_entity.pdbx_description
1 polymer ?
#
loop_
_entity_poly.entity_id
_entity_poly.type
_entity_poly.pdbx_seq_one_letter_code
_entity_poly.pdbx_strand_id
1 'polypeptide(L)'
;MRLSELKPQFIRYEVGIASKHHGRKLDDGTIQWGGFPVDMKRHVDDIADAQGVYFLCPKCFIKNNGPKGTHICEVTFRNKGVLDNQGTHNTNGIPVRWNVTGNDFNDITTTPSVLIQSGCGWHGFITNGEVTII
;
A
#
# COMPACT_ATOMS: atom_id res chain seq x y z
N MET A 1 -6.23 18.71 -3.80
CA MET A 1 -5.10 18.37 -4.70
C MET A 1 -5.43 17.09 -5.43
N ARG A 2 -4.87 16.81 -6.61
CA ARG A 2 -5.24 15.61 -7.37
C ARG A 2 -4.41 14.41 -6.93
N LEU A 3 -5.00 13.22 -6.89
CA LEU A 3 -4.28 11.99 -6.56
C LEU A 3 -3.12 11.75 -7.53
N SER A 4 -3.31 12.07 -8.82
CA SER A 4 -2.28 11.97 -9.86
C SER A 4 -1.03 12.82 -9.58
N GLU A 5 -1.13 13.90 -8.81
CA GLU A 5 0.01 14.72 -8.39
C GLU A 5 0.85 14.04 -7.29
N LEU A 6 0.27 13.05 -6.60
CA LEU A 6 0.88 12.34 -5.46
C LEU A 6 1.59 11.05 -5.89
N LYS A 7 1.98 10.95 -7.17
CA LYS A 7 2.68 9.80 -7.77
C LYS A 7 2.01 8.46 -7.44
N PRO A 8 0.72 8.30 -7.75
CA PRO A 8 0.00 7.13 -7.35
C PRO A 8 0.44 5.90 -8.14
N GLN A 9 0.34 4.72 -7.52
CA GLN A 9 0.66 3.44 -8.11
C GLN A 9 -0.38 2.42 -7.67
N PHE A 10 -0.98 1.69 -8.61
CA PHE A 10 -1.79 0.54 -8.26
C PHE A 10 -0.88 -0.61 -7.84
N ILE A 11 -1.30 -1.33 -6.80
CA ILE A 11 -0.53 -2.45 -6.24
C ILE A 11 -1.36 -3.72 -6.14
N ARG A 12 -0.68 -4.85 -6.26
CA ARG A 12 -1.19 -6.19 -5.96
C ARG A 12 -0.27 -6.85 -4.93
N TYR A 13 -0.86 -7.55 -3.97
CA TYR A 13 -0.16 -8.36 -2.98
C TYR A 13 0.10 -9.75 -3.56
N GLU A 14 1.31 -10.25 -3.34
CA GLU A 14 1.76 -11.55 -3.80
C GLU A 14 2.52 -12.23 -2.66
N VAL A 15 2.40 -13.56 -2.55
CA VAL A 15 3.24 -14.33 -1.64
C VAL A 15 4.46 -14.79 -2.43
N GLY A 16 5.61 -14.22 -2.12
CA GLY A 16 6.89 -14.62 -2.69
C GLY A 16 7.70 -15.46 -1.71
N ILE A 17 8.81 -16.04 -2.17
CA ILE A 17 9.80 -16.69 -1.29
C ILE A 17 11.00 -15.76 -1.17
N ALA A 18 11.25 -15.21 0.03
CA ALA A 18 12.47 -14.44 0.27
C ALA A 18 13.67 -15.39 0.30
N SER A 19 14.58 -15.23 -0.66
CA SER A 19 15.77 -16.07 -0.81
C SER A 19 16.98 -15.67 0.05
N LYS A 20 16.84 -14.65 0.91
CA LYS A 20 17.92 -14.08 1.70
C LYS A 20 17.38 -13.92 3.11
N HIS A 21 17.86 -14.62 4.14
CA HIS A 21 19.06 -14.23 4.89
C HIS A 21 19.60 -15.32 5.86
N HIS A 22 19.11 -16.57 5.81
CA HIS A 22 19.54 -17.61 6.77
C HIS A 22 19.90 -18.90 6.03
N GLY A 23 21.08 -18.91 5.40
CA GLY A 23 21.69 -20.15 4.95
C GLY A 23 22.11 -20.98 6.17
N ARG A 24 21.53 -22.17 6.36
CA ARG A 24 22.02 -23.12 7.35
C ARG A 24 23.18 -23.89 6.71
N LYS A 25 24.37 -23.81 7.29
CA LYS A 25 25.48 -24.69 6.89
C LYS A 25 25.18 -26.10 7.42
N LEU A 26 25.18 -27.08 6.52
CA LEU A 26 25.01 -28.50 6.84
C LEU A 26 26.36 -29.12 7.21
N ASP A 27 26.32 -30.32 7.80
CA ASP A 27 27.51 -31.02 8.30
C ASP A 27 28.49 -31.41 7.17
N ASP A 28 28.00 -31.54 5.94
CA ASP A 28 28.79 -31.79 4.73
C ASP A 28 29.41 -30.51 4.12
N GLY A 29 29.18 -29.35 4.74
CA GLY A 29 29.69 -28.06 4.29
C GLY A 29 28.82 -27.34 3.25
N THR A 30 27.73 -27.94 2.78
CA THR A 30 26.77 -27.29 1.88
C THR A 30 25.91 -26.26 2.62
N ILE A 31 25.34 -25.29 1.89
CA ILE A 31 24.42 -24.29 2.45
C ILE A 31 23.00 -24.64 2.01
N GLN A 32 22.13 -24.95 2.98
CA GLN A 32 20.69 -25.02 2.76
C GLN A 32 20.10 -23.62 2.88
N TRP A 33 19.60 -23.09 1.77
CA TRP A 33 18.84 -21.85 1.74
C TRP A 33 17.39 -22.14 2.16
N GLY A 34 17.03 -21.77 3.38
CA GLY A 34 15.64 -21.73 3.80
C GLY A 34 14.97 -20.48 3.23
N GLY A 35 13.98 -20.67 2.35
CA GLY A 35 13.09 -19.60 1.93
C GLY A 35 11.87 -19.55 2.86
N PHE A 36 11.53 -18.37 3.36
CA PHE A 36 10.26 -18.15 4.05
C PHE A 36 9.31 -17.39 3.12
N PRO A 37 8.01 -17.71 3.14
CA PRO A 37 7.02 -16.92 2.43
C PRO A 37 7.03 -15.50 3.00
N VAL A 38 7.11 -14.51 2.11
CA VAL A 38 7.00 -13.09 2.45
C VAL A 38 5.92 -12.45 1.61
N ASP A 39 5.18 -11.52 2.22
CA ASP A 39 4.24 -10.69 1.50
C ASP A 39 5.01 -9.66 0.67
N MET A 40 4.89 -9.78 -0.64
CA MET A 40 5.44 -8.87 -1.64
C MET A 40 4.34 -7.99 -2.21
N LYS A 41 4.75 -6.84 -2.75
CA LYS A 41 3.84 -5.91 -3.43
C LYS A 41 4.38 -5.68 -4.83
N ARG A 42 3.56 -5.90 -5.84
CA ARG A 42 3.87 -5.68 -7.26
C ARG A 42 3.04 -4.52 -7.78
N HIS A 43 3.64 -3.67 -8.61
CA HIS A 43 2.89 -2.64 -9.33
C HIS A 43 2.08 -3.28 -10.44
N VAL A 44 0.85 -2.81 -10.63
CA VAL A 44 -0.02 -3.20 -11.73
C VAL A 44 -0.50 -1.95 -12.46
N ASP A 45 -0.89 -2.11 -13.72
CA ASP A 45 -1.15 -0.96 -14.59
C ASP A 45 -2.56 -0.39 -14.41
N ASP A 46 -3.53 -1.20 -13.98
CA ASP A 46 -4.93 -0.82 -13.89
C ASP A 46 -5.61 -1.22 -12.57
N ILE A 47 -6.79 -0.62 -12.35
CA ILE A 47 -7.59 -0.85 -11.15
C ILE A 47 -8.27 -2.23 -11.13
N ALA A 48 -8.43 -2.87 -12.29
CA ALA A 48 -9.08 -4.18 -12.38
C ALA A 48 -8.21 -5.22 -11.66
N ASP A 49 -6.91 -5.19 -11.91
CA ASP A 49 -5.90 -6.04 -11.27
C ASP A 49 -5.42 -5.55 -9.91
N ALA A 50 -5.68 -4.28 -9.58
CA ALA A 50 -5.29 -3.67 -8.33
C ALA A 50 -6.02 -4.24 -7.11
N GLN A 51 -5.25 -4.43 -6.05
CA GLN A 51 -5.71 -4.74 -4.70
C GLN A 51 -5.52 -3.58 -3.72
N GLY A 52 -4.86 -2.51 -4.15
CA GLY A 52 -4.73 -1.27 -3.41
C GLY A 52 -4.07 -0.18 -4.24
N VAL A 53 -3.86 0.97 -3.62
CA VAL A 53 -3.12 2.09 -4.20
C VAL A 53 -2.09 2.62 -3.21
N TYR A 54 -0.90 2.91 -3.74
CA TYR A 54 0.12 3.74 -3.12
C TYR A 54 0.11 5.14 -3.66
N PHE A 55 0.37 6.11 -2.80
CA PHE A 55 0.58 7.50 -3.18
C PHE A 55 1.30 8.24 -2.05
N LEU A 56 1.84 9.41 -2.35
CA LEU A 56 2.54 10.25 -1.39
C LEU A 56 1.55 10.92 -0.41
N CYS A 57 1.84 10.87 0.90
CA CYS A 57 1.04 11.46 1.99
C CYS A 57 0.82 12.95 1.69
N PRO A 58 -0.42 13.41 1.41
CA PRO A 58 -0.70 14.78 0.99
C PRO A 58 -0.26 15.80 2.04
N LYS A 59 -0.47 15.46 3.33
CA LYS A 59 -0.01 16.25 4.47
C LYS A 59 1.52 16.45 4.46
N CYS A 60 2.28 15.38 4.20
CA CYS A 60 3.73 15.47 4.12
C CYS A 60 4.21 16.12 2.81
N PHE A 61 3.51 15.89 1.71
CA PHE A 61 3.82 16.49 0.43
C PHE A 61 3.74 18.02 0.50
N ILE A 62 2.67 18.55 1.11
CA ILE A 62 2.52 19.98 1.39
C ILE A 62 3.62 20.46 2.33
N LYS A 63 3.83 19.78 3.47
CA LYS A 63 4.85 20.16 4.46
C LYS A 63 6.27 20.23 3.87
N ASN A 64 6.61 19.29 3.00
CA ASN A 64 7.96 19.15 2.43
C ASN A 64 8.11 19.88 1.09
N ASN A 65 7.08 20.57 0.61
CA ASN A 65 7.03 21.21 -0.69
C ASN A 65 7.41 20.25 -1.85
N GLY A 66 6.90 19.01 -1.81
CA GLY A 66 7.11 18.01 -2.85
C GLY A 66 7.41 16.59 -2.36
N PRO A 67 8.00 15.74 -3.21
CA PRO A 67 8.15 14.31 -2.95
C PRO A 67 9.31 13.95 -2.01
N LYS A 68 10.31 14.83 -1.84
CA LYS A 68 11.50 14.51 -1.04
C LYS A 68 11.13 14.47 0.45
N GLY A 69 11.36 13.34 1.10
CA GLY A 69 11.02 13.13 2.52
C GLY A 69 9.53 12.89 2.80
N THR A 70 8.73 12.64 1.76
CA THR A 70 7.27 12.46 1.88
C THR A 70 6.93 10.98 2.06
N HIS A 71 6.16 10.68 3.11
CA HIS A 71 5.70 9.32 3.42
C HIS A 71 4.81 8.75 2.32
N ILE A 72 4.78 7.42 2.18
CA ILE A 72 3.84 6.72 1.31
C ILE A 72 2.61 6.34 2.13
N CYS A 73 1.42 6.59 1.58
CA CYS A 73 0.14 6.12 2.05
C CYS A 73 -0.23 4.82 1.34
N GLU A 74 -0.84 3.89 2.09
CA GLU A 74 -1.40 2.65 1.57
C GLU A 74 -2.91 2.59 1.78
N VAL A 75 -3.65 2.39 0.69
CA VAL A 75 -5.09 2.14 0.75
C VAL A 75 -5.38 0.80 0.10
N THR A 76 -5.63 -0.21 0.93
CA THR A 76 -6.02 -1.56 0.47
C THR A 76 -7.50 -1.60 0.14
N PHE A 77 -7.85 -2.16 -1.01
CA PHE A 77 -9.22 -2.25 -1.49
C PHE A 77 -9.97 -3.44 -0.88
N ARG A 78 -11.25 -3.23 -0.59
CA ARG A 78 -12.17 -4.27 -0.13
C ARG A 78 -12.55 -5.19 -1.29
N ASN A 79 -12.80 -6.47 -0.98
CA ASN A 79 -13.30 -7.49 -1.92
C ASN A 79 -12.39 -7.75 -3.14
N LYS A 80 -11.08 -7.50 -3.01
CA LYS A 80 -10.07 -7.76 -4.05
C LYS A 80 -9.19 -8.99 -3.75
N GLY A 81 -9.62 -9.88 -2.86
CA GLY A 81 -8.91 -11.12 -2.53
C GLY A 81 -7.60 -10.92 -1.75
N VAL A 82 -7.46 -9.81 -1.02
CA VAL A 82 -6.30 -9.56 -0.14
C VAL A 82 -6.44 -10.38 1.13
N LEU A 83 -5.39 -11.11 1.50
CA LEU A 83 -5.38 -11.89 2.74
C LEU A 83 -5.44 -10.97 3.96
N ASP A 84 -5.90 -11.51 5.09
CA ASP A 84 -6.00 -10.72 6.32
C ASP A 84 -4.62 -10.23 6.78
N ASN A 85 -3.57 -11.03 6.68
CA ASN A 85 -2.21 -10.62 7.05
C ASN A 85 -1.55 -9.60 6.08
N GLN A 86 -2.20 -9.27 4.96
CA GLN A 86 -1.66 -8.38 3.92
C GLN A 86 -2.24 -6.96 4.02
N GLY A 87 -1.56 -6.01 3.38
CA GLY A 87 -2.06 -4.64 3.22
C GLY A 87 -2.17 -3.82 4.50
N THR A 88 -3.08 -2.86 4.50
CA THR A 88 -3.25 -1.89 5.59
C THR A 88 -3.91 -2.51 6.81
N HIS A 89 -3.35 -2.22 7.99
CA HIS A 89 -3.89 -2.63 9.28
C HIS A 89 -4.04 -1.42 10.20
N ASN A 90 -4.96 -1.52 11.15
CA ASN A 90 -5.06 -0.55 12.24
C ASN A 90 -3.97 -0.81 13.30
N THR A 91 -3.90 0.04 14.32
CA THR A 91 -2.92 -0.09 15.42
C THR A 91 -3.04 -1.37 16.23
N ASN A 92 -4.18 -2.07 16.14
CA ASN A 92 -4.42 -3.36 16.81
C ASN A 92 -4.09 -4.56 15.89
N GLY A 93 -3.52 -4.32 14.71
CA GLY A 93 -3.22 -5.36 13.73
C GLY A 93 -4.45 -5.94 13.04
N ILE A 94 -5.59 -5.24 13.06
CA ILE A 94 -6.81 -5.68 12.37
C ILE A 94 -6.80 -5.13 10.94
N PRO A 95 -7.13 -5.96 9.93
CA PRO A 95 -7.21 -5.52 8.53
C PRO A 95 -8.15 -4.34 8.32
N VAL A 96 -7.71 -3.33 7.57
CA VAL A 96 -8.55 -2.19 7.15
C VAL A 96 -8.61 -2.15 5.64
N ARG A 97 -9.83 -2.04 5.11
CA ARG A 97 -10.11 -2.12 3.67
C ARG A 97 -11.16 -1.09 3.27
N TRP A 98 -10.92 -0.40 2.17
CA TRP A 98 -11.81 0.64 1.65
C TRP A 98 -12.62 0.12 0.47
N ASN A 99 -13.89 0.51 0.40
CA ASN A 99 -14.66 0.39 -0.83
C ASN A 99 -14.07 1.35 -1.87
N VAL A 100 -14.00 0.91 -3.12
CA VAL A 100 -13.42 1.70 -4.22
C VAL A 100 -14.36 1.71 -5.42
N THR A 101 -14.49 2.87 -6.06
CA THR A 101 -15.15 3.06 -7.36
C THR A 101 -14.28 3.96 -8.24
N GLY A 102 -14.59 4.02 -9.54
CA GLY A 102 -13.77 4.69 -10.55
C GLY A 102 -12.94 3.70 -11.37
N ASN A 103 -12.19 4.21 -12.34
CA ASN A 103 -11.45 3.43 -13.33
C ASN A 103 -9.93 3.69 -13.24
N ASP A 104 -9.53 4.88 -12.84
CA ASP A 104 -8.14 5.29 -12.77
C ASP A 104 -7.89 6.34 -11.68
N PHE A 105 -6.66 6.87 -11.59
CA PHE A 105 -6.28 7.82 -10.54
C PHE A 105 -7.02 9.18 -10.60
N ASN A 106 -7.67 9.49 -11.72
CA ASN A 106 -8.39 10.74 -11.93
C ASN A 106 -9.84 10.69 -11.46
N ASP A 107 -10.46 9.52 -11.37
CA ASP A 107 -11.87 9.38 -10.98
C ASP A 107 -12.08 8.45 -9.77
N ILE A 108 -11.01 7.84 -9.26
CA ILE A 108 -11.09 6.95 -8.11
C ILE A 108 -11.70 7.63 -6.88
N THR A 109 -12.61 6.91 -6.24
CA THR A 109 -13.25 7.31 -4.98
C THR A 109 -13.10 6.19 -3.98
N THR A 110 -12.73 6.52 -2.74
CA THR A 110 -12.62 5.56 -1.64
C THR A 110 -13.59 5.90 -0.52
N THR A 111 -14.25 4.89 0.05
CA THR A 111 -15.10 5.07 1.23
C THR A 111 -14.83 3.99 2.29
N PRO A 112 -14.84 4.32 3.59
CA PRO A 112 -15.03 5.66 4.19
C PRO A 112 -13.77 6.57 4.02
N SER A 113 -13.63 7.63 4.82
CA SER A 113 -12.38 8.40 4.86
C SER A 113 -11.18 7.50 5.17
N VAL A 114 -10.01 7.92 4.72
CA VAL A 114 -8.74 7.25 4.98
C VAL A 114 -8.08 7.92 6.18
N LEU A 115 -7.85 7.15 7.24
CA LEU A 115 -7.07 7.56 8.40
C LEU A 115 -5.83 6.68 8.52
N ILE A 116 -4.67 7.30 8.45
CA ILE A 116 -3.40 6.65 8.77
C ILE A 116 -3.14 6.83 10.26
N GLN A 117 -3.24 5.73 11.00
CA GLN A 117 -3.11 5.74 12.46
C GLN A 117 -1.66 5.76 12.96
N SER A 118 -0.68 5.63 12.06
CA SER A 118 0.75 5.72 12.35
C SER A 118 1.42 6.80 11.50
N GLY A 119 2.68 7.13 11.80
CA GLY A 119 3.47 8.06 10.98
C GLY A 119 2.90 9.50 10.92
N CYS A 120 2.60 9.99 9.70
CA CYS A 120 2.18 11.39 9.46
C CYS A 120 0.80 11.73 10.05
N GLY A 121 -0.01 10.73 10.43
CA GLY A 121 -1.36 10.95 10.95
C GLY A 121 -2.27 11.69 9.96
N TRP A 122 -2.18 11.35 8.67
CA TRP A 122 -3.07 11.95 7.68
C TRP A 122 -4.47 11.33 7.80
N HIS A 123 -5.48 12.20 7.81
CA HIS A 123 -6.89 11.86 7.73
C HIS A 123 -7.51 12.64 6.58
N GLY A 124 -8.22 11.97 5.68
CA GLY A 124 -8.76 12.63 4.49
C GLY A 124 -9.70 11.76 3.67
N PHE A 125 -10.15 12.31 2.55
CA PHE A 125 -10.92 11.57 1.55
C PHE A 125 -10.17 11.51 0.22
N ILE A 126 -10.48 10.48 -0.57
CA ILE A 126 -10.22 10.43 -2.01
C ILE A 126 -11.59 10.34 -2.69
N THR A 127 -11.98 11.39 -3.42
CA THR A 127 -13.27 11.49 -4.08
C THR A 127 -13.09 12.01 -5.50
N ASN A 128 -13.48 11.24 -6.50
CA ASN A 128 -13.32 11.57 -7.92
C ASN A 128 -11.88 12.02 -8.26
N GLY A 129 -10.88 11.28 -7.75
CA GLY A 129 -9.45 11.59 -7.87
C GLY A 129 -8.97 12.82 -7.09
N GLU A 130 -9.83 13.52 -6.35
CA GLU A 130 -9.44 14.61 -5.47
C GLU A 130 -9.10 14.11 -4.08
N VAL A 131 -7.97 14.56 -3.54
CA VAL A 131 -7.49 14.24 -2.20
C VAL A 131 -7.64 15.46 -1.29
N THR A 132 -8.30 15.25 -0.16
CA THR A 132 -8.53 16.26 0.89
C THR A 132 -7.85 15.88 2.20
N ILE A 133 -7.68 16.88 3.07
CA ILE A 133 -7.20 16.73 4.45
C ILE A 133 -8.29 17.27 5.36
N ILE A 134 -8.58 16.56 6.44
CA ILE A 134 -9.53 16.94 7.48
C ILE A 134 -8.77 17.37 8.73
#